data_AF-A0A661FFS3-F1
#
_entry.id   AF-A0A661FFS3-F1
#
_cell.length_a   1.000
_cell.length_b   1.000
_cell.length_c   1.000
_cell.angle_alpha   90.00
_cell.angle_beta   90.00
_cell.angle_gamma   90.00
#
_symmetry.space_group_name_H-M   'P 1'
#
loop_
_entity.id
_entity.type
_entity.pdbx_description
1 polymer ?
#
loop_
_entity_poly.entity_id
_entity_poly.type
_entity_poly.pdbx_seq_one_letter_code
_entity_poly.pdbx_strand_id
1 'polypeptide(L)'
;MKLKMAGSGSVDVADSAFGAEFNQPLVHQVVNAFLAGSRAGTKAQKNRAQASGGGAKPWRQKGTGRARAGTIRSPIWVGGGRTFAARPRDYSQKVNKKMYRSALRSVFSELVRQDRLVVTESITMDAPKTKELKGKLTALGLDSVLIVNEAFDEKVFLSARNLQDVGICDAASIDPVVLLRFEKVLITLPALKLIEERLT
;
A
#
# COMPACT_ATOMS: atom_id res chain seq x y z
N MET A 1 28.56 0.62 -1.98
CA MET A 1 28.36 1.41 -3.21
C MET A 1 28.23 2.90 -2.88
N LYS A 2 28.53 3.81 -3.81
CA LYS A 2 28.42 5.26 -3.59
C LYS A 2 27.14 5.82 -4.23
N LEU A 3 26.32 6.48 -3.43
CA LEU A 3 25.15 7.22 -3.89
C LEU A 3 25.49 8.72 -4.02
N LYS A 4 25.02 9.35 -5.09
CA LYS A 4 25.16 10.81 -5.28
C LYS A 4 24.12 11.54 -4.43
N MET A 5 24.55 12.63 -3.81
CA MET A 5 23.65 13.52 -3.08
C MET A 5 23.21 14.69 -3.96
N ALA A 6 21.97 15.14 -3.76
CA ALA A 6 21.44 16.38 -4.32
C ALA A 6 22.16 17.57 -3.66
N GLY A 7 23.26 18.01 -4.28
CA GLY A 7 24.19 18.99 -3.75
C GLY A 7 25.63 18.61 -4.10
N SER A 8 26.56 18.77 -3.16
CA SER A 8 27.97 18.36 -3.30
C SER A 8 28.29 17.22 -2.33
N GLY A 9 28.51 16.02 -2.86
CA GLY A 9 28.96 14.88 -2.06
C GLY A 9 28.51 13.52 -2.57
N SER A 10 29.06 12.47 -1.96
CA SER A 10 28.61 11.09 -2.13
C SER A 10 28.52 10.42 -0.76
N VAL A 11 27.52 9.57 -0.57
CA VAL A 11 27.38 8.73 0.62
C VAL A 11 27.69 7.28 0.28
N ASP A 12 28.54 6.65 1.08
CA ASP A 12 28.81 5.22 1.00
C ASP A 12 27.69 4.45 1.72
N VAL A 13 27.09 3.48 1.03
CA VAL A 13 26.05 2.59 1.56
C VAL A 13 26.40 1.12 1.29
N ALA A 14 25.86 0.22 2.10
CA ALA A 14 26.07 -1.22 1.99
C ALA A 14 25.50 -1.79 0.69
N ASP A 15 26.32 -2.57 -0.01
CA ASP A 15 25.95 -3.23 -1.26
C ASP A 15 24.87 -4.30 -1.03
N SER A 16 24.84 -4.91 0.15
CA SER A 16 23.81 -5.85 0.57
C SER A 16 22.40 -5.24 0.64
N ALA A 17 22.28 -3.93 0.82
CA ALA A 17 21.00 -3.23 0.93
C ALA A 17 20.56 -2.59 -0.40
N PHE A 18 21.50 -2.04 -1.17
CA PHE A 18 21.23 -1.22 -2.36
C PHE A 18 21.83 -1.76 -3.68
N GLY A 19 22.57 -2.87 -3.63
CA GLY A 19 23.22 -3.52 -4.78
C GLY A 19 22.63 -4.90 -5.12
N ALA A 20 21.45 -5.24 -4.61
CA ALA A 20 20.82 -6.53 -4.89
C ALA A 20 20.26 -6.60 -6.31
N GLU A 21 20.30 -7.79 -6.93
CA GLU A 21 19.66 -8.04 -8.23
C GLU A 21 18.13 -7.89 -8.16
N PHE A 22 17.53 -7.53 -9.30
CA PHE A 22 16.08 -7.30 -9.36
C PHE A 22 15.33 -8.64 -9.43
N ASN A 23 14.50 -8.92 -8.43
CA ASN A 23 13.66 -10.10 -8.37
C ASN A 23 12.18 -9.72 -8.59
N GLN A 24 11.78 -9.64 -9.86
CA GLN A 24 10.42 -9.23 -10.25
C GLN A 24 9.31 -10.11 -9.62
N PRO A 25 9.39 -11.46 -9.64
CA PRO A 25 8.34 -12.29 -9.03
C PRO A 25 8.16 -12.03 -7.54
N LEU A 26 9.25 -11.85 -6.80
CA LEU A 26 9.22 -11.57 -5.36
C LEU A 26 8.60 -10.20 -5.08
N VAL A 27 9.02 -9.17 -5.81
CA VAL A 27 8.45 -7.81 -5.66
C VAL A 27 6.95 -7.82 -5.97
N HIS A 28 6.54 -8.46 -7.07
CA HIS A 28 5.13 -8.60 -7.43
C HIS A 28 4.31 -9.33 -6.35
N GLN A 29 4.84 -10.42 -5.81
CA GLN A 29 4.17 -11.16 -4.72
C GLN A 29 3.97 -10.30 -3.48
N VAL A 30 5.01 -9.55 -3.08
CA VAL A 30 4.96 -8.70 -1.89
C VAL A 30 4.00 -7.52 -2.07
N VAL A 31 4.02 -6.88 -3.25
CA VAL A 31 3.09 -5.79 -3.59
C VAL A 31 1.64 -6.29 -3.57
N ASN A 32 1.36 -7.44 -4.20
CA ASN A 32 0.01 -8.00 -4.20
C ASN A 32 -0.47 -8.42 -2.82
N ALA A 33 0.42 -8.97 -1.98
CA ALA A 33 0.09 -9.31 -0.61
C ALA A 33 -0.26 -8.05 0.21
N PHE A 34 0.50 -6.96 0.03
CA PHE A 34 0.21 -5.68 0.67
C PHE A 34 -1.13 -5.11 0.23
N LEU A 35 -1.36 -4.99 -1.09
CA LEU A 35 -2.62 -4.49 -1.66
C LEU A 35 -3.83 -5.35 -1.28
N ALA A 36 -3.65 -6.67 -1.18
CA ALA A 36 -4.70 -7.57 -0.70
C ALA A 36 -5.04 -7.29 0.77
N GLY A 37 -4.03 -7.10 1.63
CA GLY A 37 -4.20 -6.76 3.04
C GLY A 37 -4.85 -5.38 3.27
N SER A 38 -4.70 -4.43 2.35
CA SER A 38 -5.36 -3.12 2.42
C SER A 38 -6.89 -3.17 2.19
N ARG A 39 -7.45 -4.32 1.83
CA ARG A 39 -8.90 -4.46 1.55
C ARG A 39 -9.69 -4.63 2.85
N ALA A 40 -10.68 -3.77 3.07
CA ALA A 40 -11.54 -3.85 4.26
C ALA A 40 -12.39 -5.14 4.37
N GLY A 41 -12.78 -5.73 3.23
CA GLY A 41 -13.51 -7.00 3.21
C GLY A 41 -14.90 -6.98 3.84
N THR A 42 -15.53 -5.82 4.01
CA THR A 42 -16.80 -5.60 4.74
C THR A 42 -18.07 -5.95 3.96
N LYS A 43 -17.97 -6.71 2.87
CA LYS A 43 -19.13 -7.07 2.04
C LYS A 43 -19.91 -8.24 2.66
N ALA A 44 -21.18 -8.02 2.99
CA ALA A 44 -22.07 -9.04 3.52
C ALA A 44 -23.43 -9.07 2.81
N GLN A 45 -24.00 -10.26 2.66
CA GLN A 45 -25.35 -10.47 2.16
C GLN A 45 -26.05 -11.54 3.00
N LYS A 46 -27.36 -11.43 3.16
CA LYS A 46 -28.15 -12.44 3.88
C LYS A 46 -28.34 -13.67 2.99
N ASN A 47 -27.89 -14.82 3.46
CA ASN A 47 -28.26 -16.10 2.87
C ASN A 47 -29.71 -16.46 3.25
N ARG A 48 -30.22 -17.58 2.72
CA ARG A 48 -31.59 -18.08 3.01
C ARG A 48 -31.89 -18.21 4.51
N ALA A 49 -30.91 -18.62 5.33
CA ALA A 49 -31.11 -18.82 6.76
C ALA A 49 -31.15 -17.50 7.54
N GLN A 50 -30.43 -16.48 7.06
CA GLN A 50 -30.34 -15.14 7.66
C GLN A 50 -31.44 -14.18 7.18
N ALA A 51 -32.14 -14.52 6.09
CA ALA A 51 -33.30 -13.76 5.63
C ALA A 51 -34.44 -13.89 6.64
N SER A 52 -35.12 -12.76 6.91
CA SER A 52 -36.30 -12.74 7.80
C SER A 52 -37.48 -13.45 7.12
N GLY A 53 -38.27 -14.19 7.89
CA GLY A 53 -39.43 -14.91 7.40
C GLY A 53 -39.58 -16.31 8.01
N GLY A 54 -40.70 -16.97 7.68
CA GLY A 54 -41.05 -18.27 8.25
C GLY A 54 -40.25 -19.46 7.70
N GLY A 55 -40.26 -20.55 8.46
CA GLY A 55 -39.82 -21.89 8.03
C GLY A 55 -40.98 -22.77 7.53
N ALA A 56 -42.22 -22.33 7.73
CA ALA A 56 -43.40 -23.07 7.29
C ALA A 56 -43.47 -23.13 5.76
N LYS A 57 -43.97 -24.27 5.27
CA LYS A 57 -44.15 -24.48 3.85
C LYS A 57 -45.29 -23.58 3.34
N PRO A 58 -45.12 -22.84 2.23
CA PRO A 58 -46.16 -21.95 1.73
C PRO A 58 -47.47 -22.67 1.37
N TRP A 59 -47.38 -23.92 0.91
CA TRP A 59 -48.53 -24.78 0.62
C TRP A 59 -48.16 -26.27 0.64
N ARG A 60 -49.17 -27.15 0.72
CA ARG A 60 -49.02 -28.62 0.68
C ARG A 60 -48.30 -29.11 -0.59
N GLN A 61 -47.65 -30.29 -0.51
CA GLN A 61 -46.77 -30.80 -1.58
C GLN A 61 -47.48 -31.09 -2.93
N LYS A 62 -48.78 -31.39 -2.90
CA LYS A 62 -49.60 -31.75 -4.07
C LYS A 62 -51.03 -31.22 -3.89
N GLY A 63 -51.81 -31.18 -4.98
CA GLY A 63 -53.24 -30.84 -4.94
C GLY A 63 -53.55 -29.34 -4.90
N THR A 64 -52.63 -28.48 -5.34
CA THR A 64 -52.83 -27.01 -5.41
C THR A 64 -52.66 -26.42 -6.82
N GLY A 65 -52.23 -27.21 -7.81
CA GLY A 65 -51.94 -26.74 -9.18
C GLY A 65 -50.72 -25.80 -9.30
N ARG A 66 -50.06 -25.45 -8.19
CA ARG A 66 -48.90 -24.55 -8.16
C ARG A 66 -47.57 -25.33 -8.20
N ALA A 67 -46.49 -24.67 -8.62
CA ALA A 67 -45.14 -25.20 -8.48
C ALA A 67 -44.82 -25.55 -7.01
N ARG A 68 -43.91 -26.49 -6.76
CA ARG A 68 -43.56 -26.89 -5.38
C ARG A 68 -42.65 -25.85 -4.74
N ALA A 69 -42.99 -25.39 -3.52
CA ALA A 69 -42.16 -24.49 -2.75
C ALA A 69 -41.94 -25.01 -1.32
N GLY A 70 -40.71 -24.88 -0.81
CA GLY A 70 -40.35 -25.31 0.55
C GLY A 70 -40.41 -24.18 1.59
N THR A 71 -40.09 -22.94 1.20
CA THR A 71 -40.08 -21.76 2.07
C THR A 71 -40.16 -20.49 1.22
N ILE A 72 -40.74 -19.44 1.78
CA ILE A 72 -40.75 -18.10 1.17
C ILE A 72 -39.38 -17.41 1.19
N ARG A 73 -38.43 -17.89 2.01
CA ARG A 73 -37.08 -17.31 2.12
C ARG A 73 -36.11 -17.75 1.02
N SER A 74 -36.57 -18.58 0.09
CA SER A 74 -35.76 -19.15 -0.99
C SER A 74 -35.31 -18.05 -1.99
N PRO A 75 -34.11 -18.15 -2.60
CA PRO A 75 -33.57 -17.16 -3.53
C PRO A 75 -34.43 -16.87 -4.76
N ILE A 76 -35.36 -17.75 -5.12
CA ILE A 76 -36.29 -17.55 -6.24
C ILE A 76 -37.44 -16.58 -5.90
N TRP A 77 -37.65 -16.29 -4.61
CA TRP A 77 -38.71 -15.40 -4.14
C TRP A 77 -38.19 -13.97 -3.95
N VAL A 78 -39.05 -13.00 -4.22
CA VAL A 78 -38.79 -11.59 -3.88
C VAL A 78 -38.64 -11.45 -2.36
N GLY A 79 -37.55 -10.81 -1.91
CA GLY A 79 -37.22 -10.71 -0.48
C GLY A 79 -36.58 -11.96 0.12
N GLY A 80 -36.38 -13.02 -0.67
CA GLY A 80 -35.65 -14.23 -0.27
C GLY A 80 -34.15 -13.99 -0.08
N GLY A 81 -33.47 -14.92 0.60
CA GLY A 81 -32.03 -14.85 0.80
C GLY A 81 -31.23 -15.22 -0.45
N ARG A 82 -30.00 -14.72 -0.59
CA ARG A 82 -29.18 -14.89 -1.80
C ARG A 82 -28.39 -16.20 -1.80
N THR A 83 -28.32 -16.87 -2.96
CA THR A 83 -27.40 -18.02 -3.18
C THR A 83 -25.96 -17.53 -3.28
N PHE A 84 -25.01 -18.24 -2.68
CA PHE A 84 -23.60 -17.83 -2.57
C PHE A 84 -23.45 -16.39 -2.04
N ALA A 85 -24.24 -16.07 -1.01
CA ALA A 85 -24.20 -14.76 -0.37
C ALA A 85 -22.77 -14.40 0.06
N ALA A 86 -22.33 -13.20 -0.32
CA ALA A 86 -21.04 -12.69 0.11
C ALA A 86 -20.96 -12.63 1.64
N ARG A 87 -19.79 -13.00 2.17
CA ARG A 87 -19.49 -12.91 3.60
C ARG A 87 -18.26 -12.04 3.80
N PRO A 88 -18.18 -11.30 4.92
CA PRO A 88 -16.95 -10.64 5.29
C PRO A 88 -15.81 -11.65 5.35
N ARG A 89 -14.64 -11.27 4.85
CA ARG A 89 -13.46 -12.12 4.81
C ARG A 89 -12.20 -11.28 4.94
N ASP A 90 -11.18 -11.92 5.48
CA ASP A 90 -9.82 -11.41 5.45
C ASP A 90 -9.19 -11.70 4.07
N TYR A 91 -8.45 -10.73 3.53
CA TYR A 91 -7.69 -10.83 2.29
C TYR A 91 -6.18 -10.88 2.54
N SER A 92 -5.75 -10.81 3.80
CA SER A 92 -4.36 -10.82 4.21
C SER A 92 -3.64 -12.07 3.71
N GLN A 93 -2.48 -11.87 3.11
CA GLN A 93 -1.58 -12.93 2.66
C GLN A 93 -0.29 -12.84 3.45
N LYS A 94 0.11 -13.94 4.09
CA LYS A 94 1.33 -13.97 4.90
C LYS A 94 2.56 -13.91 4.00
N VAL A 95 3.43 -12.94 4.25
CA VAL A 95 4.77 -12.85 3.67
C VAL A 95 5.80 -13.06 4.78
N ASN A 96 6.79 -13.91 4.54
CA ASN A 96 7.86 -14.13 5.52
C ASN A 96 8.74 -12.89 5.63
N LYS A 97 9.21 -12.57 6.85
CA LYS A 97 10.03 -11.37 7.11
C LYS A 97 11.27 -11.28 6.20
N LYS A 98 11.95 -12.40 5.96
CA LYS A 98 13.12 -12.46 5.06
C LYS A 98 12.76 -12.15 3.60
N MET A 99 11.62 -12.66 3.12
CA MET A 99 11.10 -12.37 1.79
C MET A 99 10.77 -10.89 1.62
N TYR A 100 10.09 -10.31 2.62
CA TYR A 100 9.75 -8.88 2.62
C TYR A 100 11.00 -7.99 2.58
N ARG A 101 12.00 -8.28 3.42
CA ARG A 101 13.29 -7.56 3.40
C ARG A 101 13.99 -7.70 2.06
N SER A 102 14.05 -8.91 1.50
CA SER A 102 14.67 -9.14 0.19
C SER A 102 13.93 -8.42 -0.94
N ALA A 103 12.59 -8.30 -0.86
CA ALA A 103 11.81 -7.53 -1.82
C ALA A 103 12.15 -6.04 -1.73
N LEU A 104 12.23 -5.48 -0.51
CA LEU A 104 12.61 -4.07 -0.32
C LEU A 104 14.04 -3.80 -0.81
N ARG A 105 15.01 -4.67 -0.51
CA ARG A 105 16.38 -4.58 -1.06
C ARG A 105 16.35 -4.52 -2.59
N SER A 106 15.57 -5.41 -3.22
CA SER A 106 15.40 -5.44 -4.67
C SER A 106 14.77 -4.15 -5.22
N VAL A 107 13.80 -3.56 -4.52
CA VAL A 107 13.16 -2.29 -4.92
C VAL A 107 14.14 -1.13 -4.79
N PHE A 108 14.82 -0.97 -3.65
CA PHE A 108 15.81 0.09 -3.46
C PHE A 108 16.96 0.00 -4.45
N SER A 109 17.44 -1.21 -4.72
CA SER A 109 18.52 -1.42 -5.70
C SER A 109 18.09 -1.04 -7.12
N GLU A 110 16.83 -1.30 -7.47
CA GLU A 110 16.28 -0.89 -8.77
C GLU A 110 16.05 0.63 -8.84
N LEU A 111 15.60 1.26 -7.74
CA LEU A 111 15.48 2.72 -7.66
C LEU A 111 16.84 3.41 -7.86
N VAL A 112 17.93 2.82 -7.36
CA VAL A 112 19.28 3.33 -7.61
C VAL A 112 19.68 3.12 -9.07
N ARG A 113 19.48 1.91 -9.63
CA ARG A 113 19.84 1.61 -11.02
C ARG A 113 19.13 2.48 -12.05
N GLN A 114 17.93 2.95 -11.74
CA GLN A 114 17.14 3.84 -12.59
C GLN A 114 17.37 5.34 -12.29
N ASP A 115 18.37 5.68 -11.47
CA ASP A 115 18.62 7.06 -10.99
C ASP A 115 17.38 7.72 -10.35
N ARG A 116 16.48 6.91 -9.77
CA ARG A 116 15.23 7.37 -9.15
C ARG A 116 15.38 7.72 -7.68
N LEU A 117 16.40 7.17 -7.02
CA LEU A 117 16.73 7.48 -5.64
C LEU A 117 17.60 8.74 -5.56
N VAL A 118 17.11 9.76 -4.89
CA VAL A 118 17.82 11.03 -4.65
C VAL A 118 18.07 11.17 -3.16
N VAL A 119 19.32 11.43 -2.78
CA VAL A 119 19.71 11.58 -1.36
C VAL A 119 19.93 13.06 -1.04
N THR A 120 19.35 13.55 0.05
CA THR A 120 19.61 14.90 0.57
C THR A 120 20.11 14.82 2.02
N GLU A 121 20.84 15.82 2.50
CA GLU A 121 21.28 15.85 3.90
C GLU A 121 20.09 15.92 4.86
N SER A 122 19.18 16.86 4.61
CA SER A 122 17.98 17.07 5.41
C SER A 122 16.90 17.77 4.60
N ILE A 123 15.66 17.69 5.07
CA ILE A 123 14.55 18.49 4.55
C ILE A 123 13.83 19.12 5.74
N THR A 124 14.02 20.42 5.91
CA THR A 124 13.41 21.19 7.00
C THR A 124 12.61 22.36 6.45
N MET A 125 11.62 22.80 7.23
CA MET A 125 10.78 23.94 6.89
C MET A 125 10.60 24.85 8.11
N ASP A 126 10.73 26.15 7.92
CA ASP A 126 10.53 27.12 9.00
C ASP A 126 9.04 27.23 9.34
N ALA A 127 8.19 27.30 8.31
CA ALA A 127 6.74 27.36 8.40
C ALA A 127 6.08 26.32 7.46
N PRO A 128 4.88 25.81 7.78
CA PRO A 128 4.18 24.84 6.94
C PRO A 128 3.57 25.47 5.68
N LYS A 129 4.41 25.77 4.68
CA LYS A 129 4.03 26.46 3.43
C LYS A 129 4.27 25.60 2.19
N THR A 130 3.18 25.18 1.55
CA THR A 130 3.20 24.38 0.30
C THR A 130 4.04 25.00 -0.82
N LYS A 131 3.99 26.32 -0.99
CA LYS A 131 4.76 27.05 -2.01
C LYS A 131 6.27 26.93 -1.81
N GLU A 132 6.73 27.01 -0.57
CA GLU A 132 8.15 26.88 -0.23
C GLU A 132 8.65 25.47 -0.49
N LEU A 133 7.87 24.44 -0.10
CA LEU A 133 8.21 23.05 -0.39
C LEU A 133 8.25 22.78 -1.90
N LYS A 134 7.23 23.21 -2.65
CA LYS A 134 7.20 23.07 -4.11
C LYS A 134 8.41 23.74 -4.77
N GLY A 135 8.82 24.91 -4.29
CA GLY A 135 10.02 25.60 -4.75
C GLY A 135 11.29 24.77 -4.54
N LYS A 136 11.48 24.19 -3.34
CA LYS A 136 12.61 23.30 -3.05
C LYS A 136 12.63 22.07 -3.96
N LEU A 137 11.47 21.43 -4.17
CA LEU A 137 11.36 20.25 -5.03
C LEU A 137 11.64 20.59 -6.50
N THR A 138 11.12 21.71 -7.00
CA THR A 138 11.36 22.18 -8.37
C THR A 138 12.84 22.49 -8.60
N ALA A 139 13.52 23.09 -7.62
CA ALA A 139 14.97 23.35 -7.69
C ALA A 139 15.80 22.06 -7.79
N LEU A 140 15.27 20.95 -7.28
CA LEU A 140 15.86 19.61 -7.39
C LEU A 140 15.43 18.85 -8.66
N GLY A 141 14.56 19.44 -9.50
CA GLY A 141 13.99 18.77 -10.67
C GLY A 141 13.05 17.61 -10.32
N LEU A 142 12.34 17.72 -9.18
CA LEU A 142 11.45 16.69 -8.66
C LEU A 142 9.99 17.11 -8.79
N ASP A 143 9.28 16.50 -9.75
CA ASP A 143 7.85 16.73 -9.97
C ASP A 143 6.98 15.70 -9.19
N SER A 144 7.20 14.40 -9.44
CA SER A 144 6.55 13.31 -8.71
C SER A 144 7.53 12.64 -7.74
N VAL A 145 7.35 12.86 -6.44
CA VAL A 145 8.35 12.48 -5.44
C VAL A 145 7.76 11.96 -4.14
N LEU A 146 8.34 10.86 -3.65
CA LEU A 146 8.18 10.43 -2.27
C LEU A 146 9.30 11.03 -1.41
N ILE A 147 8.94 11.82 -0.40
CA ILE A 147 9.88 12.32 0.60
C ILE A 147 9.93 11.33 1.77
N VAL A 148 11.12 10.80 2.04
CA VAL A 148 11.37 9.89 3.16
C VAL A 148 12.22 10.60 4.20
N ASN A 149 11.65 10.82 5.38
CA ASN A 149 12.37 11.40 6.52
C ASN A 149 12.64 10.34 7.59
N GLU A 150 13.56 10.63 8.52
CA GLU A 150 13.85 9.72 9.63
C GLU A 150 12.63 9.56 10.54
N ALA A 151 12.03 10.68 10.91
CA ALA A 151 10.87 10.76 11.78
C ALA A 151 9.79 11.68 11.19
N PHE A 152 8.60 11.61 11.78
CA PHE A 152 7.49 12.48 11.42
C PHE A 152 7.84 13.95 11.72
N ASP A 153 7.85 14.78 10.67
CA ASP A 153 7.96 16.23 10.78
C ASP A 153 6.62 16.85 10.35
N GLU A 154 5.93 17.45 11.31
CA GLU A 154 4.62 18.06 11.09
C GLU A 154 4.67 19.18 10.04
N LYS A 155 5.72 20.01 10.03
CA LYS A 155 5.80 21.15 9.12
C LYS A 155 5.98 20.69 7.68
N VAL A 156 6.83 19.69 7.47
CA VAL A 156 7.03 19.08 6.14
C VAL A 156 5.76 18.34 5.72
N PHE A 157 5.12 17.59 6.63
CA PHE A 157 3.87 16.89 6.37
C PHE A 157 2.73 17.84 5.94
N LEU A 158 2.49 18.90 6.70
CA LEU A 158 1.46 19.90 6.40
C LEU A 158 1.72 20.63 5.07
N SER A 159 2.99 20.80 4.70
CA SER A 159 3.39 21.42 3.43
C SER A 159 3.27 20.46 2.23
N ALA A 160 3.43 19.15 2.45
CA ALA A 160 3.38 18.13 1.40
C ALA A 160 1.95 17.65 1.11
N ARG A 161 1.10 17.48 2.14
CA ARG A 161 -0.19 16.75 2.04
C ARG A 161 -1.18 17.25 0.99
N ASN A 162 -1.05 18.51 0.55
CA ASN A 162 -1.95 19.13 -0.43
C ASN A 162 -1.43 18.99 -1.88
N LEU A 163 -0.18 18.57 -2.08
CA LEU A 163 0.42 18.36 -3.38
C LEU A 163 0.11 16.93 -3.86
N GLN A 164 -0.50 16.80 -5.04
CA GLN A 164 -1.00 15.50 -5.53
C GLN A 164 0.13 14.52 -5.87
N ASP A 165 1.22 15.03 -6.43
CA ASP A 165 2.36 14.25 -6.89
C ASP A 165 3.47 14.12 -5.83
N VAL A 166 3.23 14.60 -4.60
CA VAL A 166 4.20 14.55 -3.51
C VAL A 166 3.67 13.68 -2.38
N GLY A 167 4.41 12.62 -2.07
CA GLY A 167 4.19 11.77 -0.90
C GLY A 167 5.17 12.13 0.21
N ILE A 168 4.79 11.85 1.45
CA ILE A 168 5.69 11.87 2.59
C ILE A 168 5.51 10.61 3.43
N CYS A 169 6.61 10.01 3.85
CA CYS A 169 6.63 8.94 4.83
C CYS A 169 7.87 9.04 5.73
N ASP A 170 7.77 8.46 6.91
CA ASP A 170 8.91 8.21 7.78
C ASP A 170 9.61 6.89 7.40
N ALA A 171 10.85 6.71 7.84
CA ALA A 171 11.65 5.53 7.53
C ALA A 171 11.03 4.21 8.06
N ALA A 172 10.24 4.28 9.14
CA ALA A 172 9.60 3.10 9.71
C ALA A 172 8.37 2.66 8.89
N SER A 173 7.58 3.61 8.39
CA SER A 173 6.34 3.36 7.63
C SER A 173 6.55 3.08 6.13
N ILE A 174 7.79 2.92 5.66
CA ILE A 174 8.05 2.59 4.25
C ILE A 174 7.41 1.25 3.88
N ASP A 175 6.67 1.28 2.78
CA ASP A 175 6.05 0.12 2.16
C ASP A 175 6.42 0.02 0.67
N PRO A 176 6.37 -1.19 0.09
CA PRO A 176 6.74 -1.44 -1.30
C PRO A 176 5.82 -0.73 -2.30
N VAL A 177 4.56 -0.43 -1.95
CA VAL A 177 3.62 0.22 -2.86
C VAL A 177 3.94 1.71 -2.97
N VAL A 178 4.18 2.37 -1.84
CA VAL A 178 4.52 3.78 -1.78
C VAL A 178 5.86 4.06 -2.46
N LEU A 179 6.86 3.18 -2.31
CA LEU A 179 8.13 3.29 -3.04
C LEU A 179 7.99 3.21 -4.57
N LEU A 180 6.99 2.46 -5.06
CA LEU A 180 6.75 2.28 -6.49
C LEU A 180 5.78 3.31 -7.08
N ARG A 181 5.04 4.04 -6.23
CA ARG A 181 3.98 4.96 -6.64
C ARG A 181 4.48 6.24 -7.30
N PHE A 182 5.63 6.75 -6.86
CA PHE A 182 6.17 8.05 -7.30
C PHE A 182 7.36 7.86 -8.25
N GLU A 183 7.59 8.82 -9.14
CA GLU A 183 8.70 8.72 -10.10
C GLU A 183 10.07 8.79 -9.44
N LYS A 184 10.25 9.65 -8.44
CA LYS A 184 11.49 9.78 -7.67
C LYS A 184 11.25 9.53 -6.19
N VAL A 185 12.30 9.13 -5.49
CA VAL A 185 12.29 8.98 -4.02
C VAL A 185 13.40 9.85 -3.45
N LEU A 186 13.02 10.88 -2.69
CA LEU A 186 13.94 11.77 -1.98
C LEU A 186 14.10 11.29 -0.54
N ILE A 187 15.30 10.83 -0.18
CA ILE A 187 15.59 10.29 1.16
C ILE A 187 16.58 11.19 1.89
N THR A 188 16.30 11.51 3.15
CA THR A 188 17.26 12.22 4.00
C THR A 188 18.37 11.29 4.48
N LEU A 189 19.58 11.81 4.67
CA LEU A 189 20.73 11.01 5.08
C LEU A 189 20.49 10.23 6.39
N PRO A 190 19.81 10.78 7.42
CA PRO A 190 19.43 10.01 8.61
C PRO A 190 18.46 8.86 8.29
N ALA A 191 17.46 9.10 7.44
CA ALA A 191 16.53 8.07 7.01
C ALA A 191 17.22 6.94 6.23
N LEU A 192 18.17 7.30 5.36
CA LEU A 192 18.94 6.34 4.56
C LEU A 192 19.70 5.35 5.45
N LYS A 193 20.35 5.84 6.52
CA LYS A 193 21.08 4.99 7.47
C LYS A 193 20.16 4.03 8.23
N LEU A 194 18.99 4.48 8.66
CA LEU A 194 18.01 3.61 9.33
C LEU A 194 17.47 2.52 8.40
N ILE A 195 17.23 2.87 7.13
CA ILE A 195 16.80 1.92 6.11
C ILE A 195 17.90 0.90 5.87
N GLU A 196 19.15 1.34 5.74
CA GLU A 196 20.31 0.48 5.57
C GLU A 196 20.44 -0.52 6.72
N GLU A 197 20.33 -0.08 7.97
CA GLU A 197 20.38 -0.96 9.15
C GLU A 197 19.23 -1.97 9.16
N ARG A 198 18.01 -1.54 8.83
CA ARG A 198 16.83 -2.43 8.76
C ARG A 198 16.93 -3.45 7.64
N LEU A 199 17.56 -3.05 6.53
CA LEU A 199 17.71 -3.88 5.36
C LEU A 199 18.91 -4.78 5.42
N THR A 200 19.98 -4.50 6.18
CA THR A 200 21.16 -5.37 6.25
C THR A 200 20.89 -6.60 7.13
#